data_AF-A0A968VRK2-F1
#
_entry.id   AF-A0A968VRK2-F1
#
_cell.length_a   1.000
_cell.length_b   1.000
_cell.length_c   1.000
_cell.angle_alpha   90.00
_cell.angle_beta   90.00
_cell.angle_gamma   90.00
#
_symmetry.space_group_name_H-M   'P 1'
#
loop_
_entity.id
_entity.type
_entity.pdbx_description
1 polymer ?
#
loop_
_entity_poly.entity_id
_entity_poly.type
_entity_poly.pdbx_seq_one_letter_code
_entity_poly.pdbx_strand_id
1 'polypeptide(L)'
;MRSAAGRWLSATVLLALIAVTLTWPLSARLATQLPLGTEDSATVPLFNLWTLRWNAEQLLVSYARYWDAPIFYPTAGAFAFSEPQPLTGLFFTLLWRLGGNDVLAYNLVLLFALTVNGIAATWMLRQLGVTPAPACSAARSPSACLLSRMNSVGSSGPCSGRSFSPSAR
;
A
#
# COMPACT_ATOMS: atom_id res chain seq x y z
N MET A 1 -3.36 -17.41 -22.20
CA MET A 1 -2.46 -17.06 -21.07
C MET A 1 -2.56 -15.55 -20.84
N ARG A 2 -3.16 -15.06 -19.75
CA ARG A 2 -3.16 -13.61 -19.48
C ARG A 2 -1.73 -13.19 -19.13
N SER A 3 -1.22 -12.14 -19.77
CA SER A 3 0.11 -11.61 -19.47
C SER A 3 0.21 -11.21 -17.99
N ALA A 4 1.43 -11.23 -17.42
CA ALA A 4 1.65 -10.78 -16.05
C ALA A 4 1.09 -9.37 -15.82
N ALA A 5 1.26 -8.48 -16.80
CA ALA A 5 0.67 -7.14 -16.82
C ALA A 5 -0.87 -7.16 -16.74
N GLY A 6 -1.53 -8.03 -17.52
CA GLY A 6 -3.00 -8.17 -17.48
C GLY A 6 -3.54 -8.64 -16.13
N ARG A 7 -2.79 -9.49 -15.41
CA ARG A 7 -3.14 -9.92 -14.06
C ARG A 7 -3.04 -8.79 -13.04
N TRP A 8 -1.98 -7.98 -13.12
CA TRP A 8 -1.81 -6.83 -12.24
C TRP A 8 -2.86 -5.75 -12.51
N LEU A 9 -3.17 -5.46 -13.78
CA LEU A 9 -4.24 -4.53 -14.13
C LEU A 9 -5.59 -4.99 -13.54
N SER A 10 -5.94 -6.27 -13.68
CA SER A 10 -7.18 -6.78 -13.09
C SER A 10 -7.20 -6.70 -11.56
N ALA A 11 -6.06 -6.93 -10.90
CA ALA A 11 -5.97 -6.81 -9.45
C ALA A 11 -6.13 -5.36 -9.00
N THR A 12 -5.48 -4.41 -9.69
CA THR A 12 -5.61 -2.98 -9.42
C THR A 12 -7.05 -2.50 -9.57
N VAL A 13 -7.73 -2.88 -10.67
CA VAL A 13 -9.15 -2.53 -10.88
C VAL A 13 -10.02 -3.12 -9.79
N LEU A 14 -9.83 -4.40 -9.44
CA LEU A 14 -10.60 -5.04 -8.37
C LEU A 14 -10.40 -4.34 -7.02
N LEU A 15 -9.15 -4.00 -6.66
CA LEU A 15 -8.84 -3.33 -5.41
C LEU A 15 -9.36 -1.89 -5.37
N ALA A 16 -9.34 -1.19 -6.50
CA ALA A 16 -9.95 0.13 -6.63
C ALA A 16 -11.48 0.06 -6.44
N LEU A 17 -12.14 -0.94 -7.02
CA LEU A 17 -13.57 -1.17 -6.81
C LEU A 17 -13.87 -1.49 -5.35
N ILE A 18 -13.07 -2.33 -4.70
CA ILE A 18 -13.20 -2.62 -3.26
C ILE A 18 -13.05 -1.33 -2.45
N ALA A 19 -12.07 -0.47 -2.75
CA ALA A 19 -11.91 0.81 -2.06
C ALA A 19 -13.14 1.72 -2.22
N VAL A 20 -13.72 1.79 -3.43
CA VAL A 20 -14.96 2.54 -3.70
C VAL A 20 -16.16 1.98 -2.92
N THR A 21 -16.27 0.65 -2.83
CA THR A 21 -17.34 -0.01 -2.08
C THR A 21 -17.19 0.18 -0.57
N LEU A 22 -15.98 0.03 -0.03
CA LEU A 22 -15.68 0.22 1.39
C LEU A 22 -15.90 1.66 1.85
N THR A 23 -15.75 2.62 0.95
CA THR A 23 -15.98 4.04 1.23
C THR A 23 -17.41 4.49 0.92
N TRP A 24 -18.32 3.60 0.54
CA TRP A 24 -19.72 3.99 0.35
C TRP A 24 -20.34 4.49 1.67
N PRO A 25 -21.08 5.62 1.72
CA PRO A 25 -21.58 6.45 0.61
C PRO A 25 -20.68 7.62 0.18
N LEU A 26 -19.50 7.81 0.81
CA LEU A 26 -18.56 8.90 0.49
C LEU A 26 -18.20 8.93 -1.00
N SER A 27 -18.00 7.76 -1.60
CA SER A 27 -17.63 7.63 -3.02
C SER A 27 -18.69 8.17 -4.00
N ALA A 28 -19.95 8.34 -3.56
CA ALA A 28 -20.98 9.02 -4.34
C ALA A 28 -20.92 10.56 -4.22
N ARG A 29 -20.21 11.09 -3.22
CA ARG A 29 -20.18 12.52 -2.84
C ARG A 29 -18.75 13.04 -2.67
N LEU A 30 -17.85 12.60 -3.56
CA LEU A 30 -16.41 12.88 -3.49
C LEU A 30 -16.04 14.37 -3.46
N ALA A 31 -16.86 15.25 -4.04
CA ALA A 31 -16.56 16.68 -4.12
C ALA A 31 -17.14 17.51 -2.97
N THR A 32 -17.98 16.91 -2.11
CA THR A 32 -18.80 17.65 -1.14
C THR A 32 -18.77 17.10 0.27
N GLN A 33 -18.32 15.86 0.48
CA GLN A 33 -18.27 15.24 1.80
C GLN A 33 -16.86 14.73 2.13
N LEU A 34 -16.51 14.80 3.40
CA LEU A 34 -15.29 14.23 3.97
C LEU A 34 -15.60 12.90 4.69
N PRO A 35 -14.62 11.99 4.77
CA PRO A 35 -14.78 10.71 5.48
C PRO A 35 -14.82 10.93 6.99
N LEU A 36 -16.02 10.94 7.56
CA LEU A 36 -16.22 10.95 9.01
C LEU A 36 -15.91 9.58 9.64
N GLY A 37 -16.12 8.49 8.88
CA GLY A 37 -15.99 7.14 9.42
C GLY A 37 -17.04 6.89 10.50
N THR A 38 -16.57 6.50 11.69
CA THR A 38 -17.41 6.28 12.88
C THR A 38 -17.39 7.45 13.85
N GLU A 39 -16.68 8.53 13.53
CA GLU A 39 -16.56 9.70 14.39
C GLU A 39 -17.76 10.62 14.21
N ASP A 40 -18.27 11.17 15.31
CA ASP A 40 -19.33 12.17 15.29
C ASP A 40 -18.82 13.55 14.82
N SER A 41 -17.51 13.78 14.91
CA SER A 41 -16.88 15.05 14.59
C SER A 41 -16.06 15.02 13.30
N ALA A 42 -16.17 16.08 12.51
CA ALA A 42 -15.36 16.30 11.31
C ALA A 42 -13.93 16.79 11.61
N THR A 43 -13.53 16.92 12.88
CA THR A 43 -12.22 17.48 13.25
C THR A 43 -11.05 16.74 12.61
N VAL A 44 -11.04 15.40 12.65
CA VAL A 44 -9.94 14.59 12.11
C VAL A 44 -9.80 14.72 10.59
N PRO A 45 -10.86 14.52 9.77
CA PRO A 45 -10.72 14.68 8.33
C PRO A 45 -10.49 16.12 7.89
N LEU A 46 -11.06 17.11 8.59
CA LEU A 46 -10.79 18.53 8.31
C LEU A 46 -9.33 18.88 8.61
N PHE A 47 -8.77 18.35 9.70
CA PHE A 47 -7.37 18.58 10.03
C PHE A 47 -6.43 17.95 9.00
N ASN A 48 -6.69 16.72 8.55
CA ASN A 48 -5.92 16.11 7.47
C ASN A 48 -6.05 16.91 6.17
N LEU A 49 -7.25 17.37 5.81
CA LEU A 49 -7.44 18.23 4.63
C LEU A 49 -6.61 19.52 4.73
N TRP A 50 -6.66 20.18 5.88
CA TRP A 50 -5.87 21.38 6.15
C TRP A 50 -4.36 21.11 6.06
N THR A 51 -3.88 19.98 6.59
CA THR A 51 -2.49 19.54 6.47
C THR A 51 -2.07 19.37 5.01
N LEU A 52 -2.89 18.71 4.19
CA LEU A 52 -2.60 18.56 2.75
C LEU A 52 -2.63 19.90 2.01
N ARG A 53 -3.54 20.79 2.40
CA ARG A 53 -3.60 22.15 1.87
C ARG A 53 -2.35 22.96 2.21
N TRP A 54 -1.89 22.90 3.46
CA TRP A 54 -0.64 23.53 3.89
C TRP A 54 0.55 23.02 3.09
N ASN A 55 0.64 21.70 2.90
CA ASN A 55 1.67 21.09 2.05
C ASN A 55 1.64 21.64 0.63
N ALA A 56 0.45 21.78 0.02
CA ALA A 56 0.30 22.31 -1.32
C ALA A 56 0.75 23.77 -1.41
N GLU A 57 0.37 24.60 -0.45
CA GLU A 57 0.78 26.01 -0.40
C GLU A 57 2.29 26.15 -0.20
N GLN A 58 2.87 25.37 0.70
CA GLN A 58 4.31 25.37 0.96
C GLN A 58 5.12 24.84 -0.23
N LEU A 59 4.62 23.83 -0.94
CA LEU A 59 5.28 23.31 -2.16
C LEU A 59 5.42 24.41 -3.24
N LEU A 60 4.46 25.33 -3.34
CA LEU A 60 4.51 26.44 -4.30
C LEU A 60 5.52 27.52 -3.93
N VAL A 61 5.91 27.60 -2.66
CA VAL A 61 6.92 28.55 -2.15
C VAL A 61 8.20 27.83 -1.71
N SER A 62 8.50 26.67 -2.31
CA SER A 62 9.72 25.89 -2.06
C SER A 62 9.94 25.54 -0.58
N TYR A 63 8.85 25.25 0.14
CA TYR A 63 8.84 24.84 1.55
C TYR A 63 9.46 25.85 2.53
N ALA A 64 9.53 27.14 2.16
CA ALA A 64 10.22 28.18 2.92
C ALA A 64 9.79 28.30 4.40
N ARG A 65 8.52 28.04 4.70
CA ARG A 65 7.97 28.11 6.06
C ARG A 65 7.28 26.83 6.48
N TYR A 66 7.73 25.68 5.94
CA TYR A 66 7.02 24.42 6.06
C TYR A 66 6.66 24.03 7.50
N TRP A 67 7.59 24.24 8.44
CA TRP A 67 7.41 23.88 9.85
C TRP A 67 6.58 24.88 10.66
N ASP A 68 6.38 26.09 10.15
CA ASP A 68 5.71 27.19 10.87
C ASP A 68 4.23 27.29 10.53
N ALA A 69 3.54 26.14 10.55
CA ALA A 69 2.10 26.08 10.31
C ALA A 69 1.32 26.69 11.48
N PRO A 70 0.24 27.46 11.22
CA PRO A 70 -0.47 28.23 12.25
C PRO A 70 -1.43 27.41 13.12
N ILE A 71 -1.07 26.18 13.52
CA ILE A 71 -1.93 25.30 14.34
C ILE A 71 -1.84 25.59 15.85
N PHE A 72 -0.70 26.07 16.34
CA PHE A 72 -0.49 26.42 17.74
C PHE A 72 0.18 27.79 17.91
N TYR A 73 -0.33 28.78 17.18
CA TYR A 73 0.20 30.15 17.22
C TYR A 73 0.30 30.66 18.67
N PRO A 74 1.43 31.29 19.10
CA PRO A 74 2.57 31.75 18.30
C PRO A 74 3.78 30.78 18.26
N THR A 75 3.61 29.51 18.59
CA THR A 75 4.73 28.55 18.69
C THR A 75 5.36 28.29 17.32
N ALA A 76 6.66 28.58 17.18
CA ALA A 76 7.41 28.27 15.96
C ALA A 76 7.66 26.76 15.83
N GLY A 77 7.75 26.26 14.59
CA GLY A 77 7.94 24.83 14.34
C GLY A 77 6.76 23.94 14.75
N ALA A 78 5.58 24.52 15.05
CA ALA A 78 4.42 23.80 15.58
C ALA A 78 3.93 22.66 14.67
N PHE A 79 4.25 22.69 13.37
CA PHE A 79 3.87 21.62 12.46
C PHE A 79 4.57 20.30 12.78
N ALA A 80 5.74 20.34 13.42
CA ALA A 80 6.46 19.13 13.85
C ALA A 80 5.73 18.33 14.94
N PHE A 81 4.74 18.92 15.61
CA PHE A 81 3.89 18.23 16.59
C PHE A 81 2.78 17.41 15.91
N SER A 82 2.63 17.53 14.60
CA SER A 82 1.61 16.87 13.80
C SER A 82 2.24 15.99 12.71
N GLU A 83 1.44 15.15 12.06
CA GLU A 83 1.92 14.32 10.95
C GLU A 83 2.01 15.18 9.67
N PRO A 84 3.22 15.42 9.13
CA PRO A 84 3.43 16.45 8.13
C PRO A 84 3.05 16.05 6.71
N GLN A 85 2.94 14.76 6.39
CA GLN A 85 2.40 14.27 5.10
C GLN A 85 3.01 14.85 3.81
N PRO A 86 4.32 15.09 3.68
CA PRO A 86 4.89 15.74 2.48
C PRO A 86 4.62 14.97 1.19
N LEU A 87 4.77 13.64 1.23
CA LEU A 87 4.54 12.79 0.05
C LEU A 87 3.07 12.76 -0.35
N THR A 88 2.17 12.61 0.61
CA THR A 88 0.72 12.65 0.37
C THR A 88 0.28 14.03 -0.14
N GLY A 89 0.86 15.09 0.43
CA GLY A 89 0.66 16.49 0.03
C GLY A 89 1.07 16.76 -1.41
N LEU A 90 2.12 16.11 -1.91
CA LEU A 90 2.52 16.20 -3.32
C LEU A 90 1.42 15.65 -4.25
N PHE A 91 0.89 14.45 -3.98
CA PHE A 91 -0.21 13.87 -4.76
C PHE A 91 -1.48 14.70 -4.66
N PHE A 92 -1.80 15.20 -3.46
CA PHE A 92 -2.90 16.12 -3.25
C PHE A 92 -2.74 17.38 -4.11
N THR A 93 -1.55 17.99 -4.14
CA THR A 93 -1.28 19.20 -4.92
C THR A 93 -1.52 18.97 -6.41
N LEU A 94 -1.08 17.83 -6.95
CA LEU A 94 -1.31 17.47 -8.34
C LEU A 94 -2.81 17.38 -8.66
N LEU A 95 -3.57 16.65 -7.85
CA LEU A 95 -5.01 16.47 -8.06
C LEU A 95 -5.79 17.77 -7.84
N TRP A 96 -5.41 18.55 -6.82
CA TRP A 96 -5.98 19.84 -6.53
C TRP A 96 -5.75 20.84 -7.67
N ARG A 97 -4.55 20.88 -8.25
CA ARG A 97 -4.24 21.74 -9.41
C ARG A 97 -5.07 21.38 -10.66
N LEU A 98 -5.45 20.12 -10.83
CA LEU A 98 -6.26 19.66 -11.95
C LEU A 98 -7.76 19.91 -11.73
N GLY A 99 -8.26 19.70 -10.51
CA GLY A 99 -9.70 19.73 -10.20
C GLY A 99 -10.20 21.01 -9.52
N GLY A 100 -9.33 21.81 -8.92
CA GLY A 100 -9.67 23.04 -8.19
C GLY A 100 -10.49 22.86 -6.91
N ASN A 101 -10.82 21.62 -6.52
CA ASN A 101 -11.64 21.30 -5.36
C ASN A 101 -10.83 20.48 -4.35
N ASP A 102 -10.67 21.05 -3.15
CA ASP A 102 -9.88 20.51 -2.05
C ASP A 102 -10.47 19.16 -1.54
N VAL A 103 -11.79 19.08 -1.38
CA VAL A 103 -12.49 17.88 -0.91
C VAL A 103 -12.38 16.75 -1.94
N LEU A 104 -12.52 17.08 -3.23
CA LEU A 104 -12.35 16.12 -4.32
C LEU A 104 -10.93 15.56 -4.34
N ALA A 105 -9.92 16.44 -4.30
CA ALA A 105 -8.53 16.02 -4.31
C ALA A 105 -8.20 15.11 -3.11
N TYR A 106 -8.67 15.47 -1.92
CA TYR A 106 -8.50 14.68 -0.71
C TYR A 106 -9.11 13.27 -0.83
N ASN A 107 -10.35 13.18 -1.30
CA ASN A 107 -11.02 11.89 -1.44
C ASN A 107 -10.39 11.02 -2.54
N LEU A 108 -9.88 11.62 -3.60
CA LEU A 108 -9.12 10.89 -4.62
C LEU A 108 -7.79 10.37 -4.08
N VAL A 109 -7.07 11.15 -3.26
CA VAL A 109 -5.87 10.69 -2.54
C VAL A 109 -6.21 9.52 -1.62
N LEU A 110 -7.33 9.59 -0.89
CA LEU A 110 -7.79 8.50 -0.03
C LEU A 110 -8.04 7.20 -0.83
N LEU A 111 -8.80 7.28 -1.92
CA LEU A 111 -9.08 6.11 -2.77
C LEU A 111 -7.81 5.54 -3.39
N PHE A 112 -6.89 6.41 -3.81
CA PHE A 112 -5.59 6.01 -4.31
C PHE A 112 -4.78 5.28 -3.23
N ALA A 113 -4.70 5.84 -2.02
CA ALA A 113 -3.98 5.23 -0.91
C ALA A 113 -4.57 3.85 -0.55
N LEU A 114 -5.90 3.72 -0.45
CA LEU A 114 -6.55 2.42 -0.19
C LEU A 114 -6.22 1.39 -1.27
N THR A 115 -6.26 1.80 -2.53
CA THR A 115 -5.94 0.94 -3.67
C THR A 115 -4.48 0.47 -3.63
N VAL A 116 -3.54 1.40 -3.41
CA VAL A 116 -2.10 1.10 -3.33
C VAL A 116 -1.78 0.21 -2.13
N ASN A 117 -2.43 0.43 -0.99
CA ASN A 117 -2.30 -0.45 0.18
C ASN A 117 -2.76 -1.88 -0.13
N GLY A 118 -3.88 -2.04 -0.84
CA GLY A 118 -4.34 -3.36 -1.30
C GLY A 118 -3.35 -4.04 -2.25
N ILE A 119 -2.71 -3.27 -3.14
CA ILE A 119 -1.68 -3.78 -4.06
C ILE A 119 -0.44 -4.21 -3.28
N ALA A 120 0.02 -3.37 -2.35
CA ALA A 120 1.17 -3.67 -1.49
C ALA A 120 0.94 -4.92 -0.65
N ALA A 121 -0.26 -5.06 -0.06
CA ALA A 121 -0.66 -6.26 0.66
C ALA A 121 -0.66 -7.50 -0.25
N THR A 122 -1.22 -7.39 -1.46
CA THR A 122 -1.20 -8.48 -2.45
C THR A 122 0.23 -8.87 -2.84
N TRP A 123 1.11 -7.88 -3.00
CA TRP A 123 2.52 -8.10 -3.31
C TRP A 123 3.23 -8.81 -2.16
N MET A 124 3.05 -8.33 -0.92
CA MET A 124 3.61 -8.94 0.28
C MET A 124 3.15 -10.40 0.45
N LEU A 125 1.86 -10.68 0.30
CA LEU A 125 1.31 -12.04 0.39
C LEU A 125 1.93 -12.98 -0.65
N ARG A 126 2.13 -12.49 -1.88
CA ARG A 126 2.80 -13.28 -2.92
C ARG A 126 4.26 -13.58 -2.56
N GLN A 127 4.97 -12.65 -1.94
CA GLN A 127 6.35 -12.87 -1.47
C GLN A 127 6.41 -13.90 -0.34
N LEU A 128 5.37 -14.00 0.47
CA LEU A 128 5.22 -15.03 1.51
C LEU A 128 4.74 -16.39 0.97
N GLY A 129 4.60 -16.54 -0.35
CA GLY A 129 4.12 -17.77 -0.98
C GLY A 129 2.60 -17.99 -0.86
N VAL A 130 1.86 -17.01 -0.33
CA VAL A 130 0.40 -17.03 -0.32
C VAL A 130 -0.09 -16.65 -1.71
N THR A 131 -0.33 -17.65 -2.54
CA THR A 131 -1.08 -17.43 -3.78
C THR A 131 -2.53 -17.15 -3.40
N PRO A 132 -3.15 -16.05 -3.88
CA PRO A 132 -4.59 -15.89 -3.75
C PRO A 132 -5.19 -17.06 -4.53
N ALA A 133 -5.66 -18.07 -3.80
CA ALA A 133 -6.41 -19.14 -4.39
C ALA A 133 -7.61 -18.48 -5.07
N PRO A 134 -7.90 -18.75 -6.35
CA PRO A 134 -9.29 -18.62 -6.74
C PRO A 134 -10.02 -19.55 -5.77
N ALA A 135 -10.94 -19.00 -4.99
CA ALA A 135 -11.91 -19.80 -4.27
C ALA A 135 -12.77 -20.51 -5.32
N CYS A 136 -12.20 -21.56 -5.90
CA CYS A 136 -12.84 -22.61 -6.64
C CYS A 136 -12.39 -23.87 -5.93
N SER A 137 -13.29 -24.35 -5.06
CA SER A 137 -13.60 -25.78 -4.93
C SER A 137 -12.42 -26.76 -5.06
N ALA A 138 -12.10 -27.38 -3.92
CA ALA A 138 -11.44 -28.68 -3.77
C ALA A 138 -9.94 -28.81 -4.17
N ALA A 139 -9.16 -29.20 -3.16
CA ALA A 139 -8.02 -30.09 -3.24
C ALA A 139 -6.83 -29.67 -4.14
N ARG A 140 -5.91 -28.88 -3.57
CA ARG A 140 -4.52 -29.36 -3.41
C ARG A 140 -3.80 -28.56 -2.34
N SER A 141 -3.49 -29.24 -1.24
CA SER A 141 -2.71 -28.70 -0.14
C SER A 141 -1.36 -28.12 -0.63
N PRO A 142 -0.91 -26.94 -0.16
CA PRO A 142 0.42 -26.39 -0.45
C PRO A 142 1.58 -27.25 0.09
N SER A 143 1.29 -28.22 0.97
CA SER A 143 2.30 -29.02 1.66
C SER A 143 3.20 -29.86 0.74
N ALA A 144 2.74 -30.19 -0.48
CA ALA A 144 3.53 -31.02 -1.40
C ALA A 144 4.71 -30.27 -2.05
N CYS A 145 4.63 -28.94 -2.18
CA CYS A 145 5.69 -28.17 -2.86
C CYS A 145 6.86 -27.83 -1.92
N LEU A 146 6.57 -27.64 -0.62
CA LEU A 146 7.58 -27.40 0.41
C LEU A 146 8.43 -28.64 0.71
N LEU A 147 7.82 -29.83 0.67
CA LEU A 147 8.54 -31.10 0.89
C LEU A 147 9.45 -31.48 -0.29
N SER A 148 9.11 -31.10 -1.53
CA SER A 148 9.96 -31.36 -2.71
C SER A 148 11.27 -30.56 -2.69
N ARG A 149 11.25 -29.34 -2.14
CA ARG A 149 12.44 -28.48 -2.03
C ARG A 149 13.38 -28.86 -0.88
N MET A 150 12.88 -29.59 0.12
CA MET A 150 13.71 -30.12 1.21
C MET A 150 14.37 -31.45 0.83
N ASN A 151 13.73 -32.27 -0.01
CA ASN A 151 14.32 -33.53 -0.48
C ASN A 151 15.42 -33.36 -1.53
N SER A 152 15.47 -32.23 -2.26
CA SER A 152 16.53 -31.99 -3.25
C SER A 152 17.87 -31.56 -2.65
N VAL A 153 17.95 -31.33 -1.33
CA VAL A 153 19.21 -31.00 -0.62
C VAL A 153 19.87 -32.27 -0.05
N GLY A 154 19.16 -33.39 0.03
CA GLY A 154 19.64 -34.63 0.65
C GLY A 154 20.14 -35.73 -0.30
N SER A 155 20.12 -35.54 -1.62
CA SER A 155 20.51 -36.57 -2.59
C SER A 155 21.78 -36.22 -3.38
N SER A 156 22.89 -35.98 -2.68
CA SER A 156 24.21 -36.32 -3.22
C SER A 156 24.43 -37.84 -3.03
N GLY A 157 24.24 -38.59 -4.11
CA GLY A 157 24.37 -40.05 -4.16
C GLY A 157 25.78 -40.57 -3.85
N PRO A 158 25.92 -41.89 -3.67
CA PRO A 158 27.09 -42.53 -3.09
C PRO A 158 28.25 -42.64 -4.08
N CYS A 159 29.45 -42.21 -3.67
CA CYS A 159 30.69 -42.58 -4.36
C CYS A 159 31.01 -44.06 -4.08
N SER A 160 30.96 -44.83 -5.16
CA SER A 160 31.36 -46.23 -5.26
C SER A 160 32.82 -46.45 -4.84
N GLY A 161 33.05 -47.62 -4.25
CA GLY A 161 34.27 -47.94 -3.52
C GLY A 161 35.55 -48.13 -4.33
N ARG A 162 36.66 -48.02 -3.60
CA ARG A 162 37.92 -48.72 -3.90
C ARG A 162 38.32 -49.51 -2.66
N SER A 163 38.58 -50.78 -2.89
CA SER A 163 39.11 -51.76 -1.95
C SER A 163 40.51 -51.37 -1.47
N PHE A 164 40.70 -51.36 -0.15
CA PHE A 164 42.02 -51.35 0.47
C PHE A 164 42.39 -52.79 0.83
N SER A 165 43.46 -53.30 0.22
CA SER A 165 44.06 -54.60 0.55
C SER A 165 45.19 -54.39 1.56
N PRO A 166 45.27 -55.15 2.66
CA PRO A 166 46.41 -55.08 3.57
C PRO A 166 47.47 -56.12 3.14
N SER A 167 48.63 -55.66 2.67
CA SER A 167 49.82 -56.51 2.55
C SER A 167 50.82 -56.15 3.65
N ALA A 168 51.11 -57.15 4.47
CA ALA A 168 52.17 -57.17 5.48
C ALA A 168 53.54 -56.79 4.91
N ARG A 169 54.25 -55.88 5.60
CA ARG A 169 55.61 -56.11 6.12
C ARG A 169 56.01 -55.01 7.09
#